data_AF-A0A5S4ZUD4-F1
#
_entry.id   AF-A0A5S4ZUD4-F1
#
_cell.length_a   1.000
_cell.length_b   1.000
_cell.length_c   1.000
_cell.angle_alpha   90.00
_cell.angle_beta   90.00
_cell.angle_gamma   90.00
#
_symmetry.space_group_name_H-M   'P 1'
#
loop_
_entity.id
_entity.type
_entity.pdbx_description
1 polymer ?
#
loop_
_entity_poly.entity_id
_entity_poly.type
_entity_poly.pdbx_seq_one_letter_code
_entity_poly.pdbx_strand_id
1 'polypeptide(L)'
;MVKHIDVDEFVKQRQDEITGLVNTALNRAGEIVQQRVSAGEVNPTMQDVLPLLLYEVLVTNTVATLRLVAEMINSEGNPGNSGMDH
;
A
#
# COMPACT_ATOMS: atom_id res chain seq x y z
N MET A 1 16.29 -25.30 -2.49
CA MET A 1 17.12 -24.12 -2.17
C MET A 1 16.17 -23.04 -1.69
N VAL A 2 16.20 -22.69 -0.40
CA VAL A 2 15.38 -21.57 0.10
C VAL A 2 16.03 -20.30 -0.45
N LYS A 3 15.34 -19.59 -1.34
CA LYS A 3 15.80 -18.29 -1.81
C LYS A 3 15.68 -17.30 -0.64
N HIS A 4 16.78 -16.62 -0.34
CA HIS A 4 16.81 -15.62 0.72
C HIS A 4 16.42 -14.27 0.12
N ILE A 5 15.26 -13.77 0.49
CA ILE A 5 14.80 -12.45 0.09
C ILE A 5 15.39 -11.42 1.05
N ASP A 6 16.17 -10.46 0.53
CA ASP A 6 16.65 -9.31 1.32
C ASP A 6 15.55 -8.25 1.40
N VAL A 7 14.75 -8.33 2.46
CA VAL A 7 13.62 -7.41 2.71
C VAL A 7 14.11 -5.99 2.98
N ASP A 8 15.26 -5.82 3.64
CA ASP A 8 15.78 -4.51 4.01
C ASP A 8 16.24 -3.74 2.78
N GLU A 9 16.93 -4.42 1.86
CA GLU A 9 17.32 -3.83 0.58
C GLU A 9 16.09 -3.51 -0.29
N PHE A 10 15.11 -4.41 -0.36
CA PHE A 10 13.87 -4.17 -1.10
C PHE A 10 13.12 -2.93 -0.58
N VAL A 11 12.99 -2.80 0.75
CA VAL A 11 12.31 -1.64 1.37
C VAL A 11 13.08 -0.35 1.11
N LYS A 12 14.42 -0.36 1.24
CA LYS A 12 15.25 0.82 0.96
C LYS A 12 15.13 1.29 -0.48
N GLN A 13 15.13 0.36 -1.44
CA GLN A 13 15.04 0.68 -2.87
C GLN A 13 13.66 1.23 -3.28
N ARG A 14 12.61 0.97 -2.49
CA ARG A 14 11.22 1.33 -2.81
C ARG A 14 10.57 2.27 -1.78
N GLN A 15 11.37 2.95 -0.96
CA GLN A 15 10.84 3.77 0.13
C GLN A 15 9.90 4.89 -0.35
N ASP A 16 10.17 5.49 -1.51
CA ASP A 16 9.31 6.50 -2.12
C ASP A 16 7.98 5.91 -2.62
N GLU A 17 8.02 4.72 -3.21
CA GLU A 17 6.83 4.00 -3.66
C GLU A 17 5.95 3.60 -2.47
N ILE A 18 6.55 3.07 -1.41
CA ILE A 18 5.88 2.74 -0.15
C ILE A 18 5.21 3.99 0.42
N THR A 19 5.92 5.11 0.47
CA THR A 19 5.38 6.39 0.96
C THR A 19 4.20 6.85 0.10
N GLY A 20 4.31 6.73 -1.23
CA GLY A 20 3.23 7.05 -2.16
C GLY A 20 1.98 6.17 -1.97
N LEU A 21 2.18 4.87 -1.73
CA LEU A 21 1.10 3.93 -1.45
C LEU A 21 0.38 4.26 -0.14
N VAL A 22 1.13 4.60 0.92
CA VAL A 22 0.54 5.02 2.21
C VAL A 22 -0.27 6.31 2.05
N ASN A 23 0.27 7.31 1.35
CA ASN A 23 -0.45 8.57 1.11
C ASN A 23 -1.73 8.33 0.29
N THR A 24 -1.65 7.50 -0.74
CA THR A 24 -2.81 7.12 -1.56
C THR A 24 -3.87 6.40 -0.70
N ALA A 25 -3.44 5.52 0.20
CA ALA A 25 -4.33 4.82 1.12
C ALA A 25 -5.08 5.77 2.05
N LEU A 26 -4.36 6.71 2.67
CA LEU A 26 -4.95 7.70 3.58
C LEU A 26 -5.93 8.63 2.85
N ASN A 27 -5.55 9.12 1.66
CA ASN A 27 -6.41 10.00 0.86
C ASN A 27 -7.70 9.28 0.45
N ARG A 28 -7.59 8.05 -0.06
CA ARG A 28 -8.75 7.25 -0.47
C ARG A 28 -9.67 6.95 0.71
N ALA A 29 -9.12 6.60 1.87
CA ALA A 29 -9.90 6.38 3.09
C ALA A 29 -10.66 7.66 3.49
N GLY A 30 -10.01 8.82 3.42
CA GLY A 30 -10.64 10.12 3.66
C GLY A 30 -11.77 10.43 2.69
N GLU A 31 -11.57 10.20 1.39
CA GLU A 31 -12.59 10.42 0.35
C GLU A 31 -13.83 9.55 0.57
N ILE A 32 -13.64 8.26 0.89
CA ILE A 32 -14.76 7.33 1.15
C ILE A 32 -15.58 7.80 2.35
N VAL A 33 -14.91 8.16 3.45
CA VAL A 33 -15.57 8.70 4.64
C VAL A 33 -16.34 9.97 4.30
N GLN A 34 -15.70 10.90 3.57
CA GLN A 34 -16.33 12.17 3.19
C GLN A 34 -17.59 11.97 2.33
N GLN A 35 -17.55 11.02 1.39
CA GLN A 35 -18.69 10.67 0.56
C GLN A 35 -19.85 10.12 1.41
N ARG A 36 -19.58 9.19 2.34
CA ARG A 36 -20.62 8.61 3.20
C ARG A 36 -21.23 9.62 4.16
N VAL A 37 -20.43 10.53 4.70
CA VAL A 37 -20.92 11.64 5.51
C VAL A 37 -21.81 12.57 4.67
N SER A 38 -21.38 12.90 3.45
CA SER A 38 -22.14 13.77 2.55
C SER A 38 -23.46 13.13 2.07
N ALA A 39 -23.51 11.80 1.98
CA ALA A 39 -24.71 11.04 1.69
C ALA A 39 -25.67 10.89 2.90
N GLY A 40 -25.24 11.33 4.10
CA GLY A 40 -26.01 11.18 5.34
C GLY A 40 -26.02 9.74 5.89
N GLU A 41 -25.16 8.86 5.37
CA GLU A 41 -25.04 7.46 5.83
C GLU A 41 -24.26 7.33 7.15
N VAL A 42 -23.40 8.30 7.43
CA VAL A 42 -22.52 8.34 8.61
C VAL A 42 -22.60 9.74 9.21
N ASN A 43 -22.80 9.85 10.53
CA ASN A 43 -22.79 11.18 11.15
C ASN A 43 -21.36 11.74 11.14
N PRO A 44 -21.18 13.07 11.05
CA PRO A 44 -19.87 13.72 11.11
C PRO A 44 -19.30 13.78 12.54
N THR A 45 -19.48 12.73 13.33
CA THR A 45 -18.91 12.60 14.67
C THR A 45 -17.65 11.76 14.60
N MET A 46 -16.67 12.04 15.46
CA MET A 46 -15.44 11.25 15.48
C MET A 46 -15.70 9.78 15.84
N GLN A 47 -16.74 9.50 16.64
CA GLN A 47 -17.13 8.15 17.04
C GLN A 47 -17.63 7.31 15.87
N ASP A 48 -18.35 7.93 14.92
CA ASP A 48 -18.90 7.25 13.75
C ASP A 48 -17.88 7.20 12.60
N VAL A 49 -17.07 8.24 12.45
CA VAL A 49 -16.09 8.37 11.36
C VAL A 49 -14.81 7.56 11.61
N LEU A 50 -14.27 7.59 12.83
CA LEU A 50 -12.96 7.00 13.11
C LEU A 50 -12.90 5.50 12.84
N PRO A 51 -13.88 4.67 13.22
CA PRO A 51 -13.86 3.23 12.91
C PRO A 51 -13.85 2.96 11.41
N LEU A 52 -14.62 3.74 10.63
CA LEU A 52 -14.66 3.62 9.18
C LEU A 52 -13.32 4.02 8.56
N LEU A 53 -12.74 5.13 9.00
CA LEU A 53 -11.44 5.58 8.53
C LEU A 53 -10.35 4.54 8.82
N LEU A 54 -10.32 3.98 10.03
CA LEU A 54 -9.38 2.93 10.42
C LEU A 54 -9.56 1.67 9.58
N TYR A 55 -10.80 1.26 9.31
CA TYR A 55 -11.09 0.13 8.45
C TYR A 55 -10.56 0.35 7.02
N GLU A 56 -10.86 1.50 6.42
CA GLU A 56 -10.43 1.81 5.05
C GLU A 56 -8.89 1.92 4.94
N VAL A 57 -8.23 2.50 5.95
CA VAL A 57 -6.77 2.55 6.02
C VAL A 57 -6.18 1.15 6.15
N LEU A 58 -6.74 0.29 7.03
CA LEU A 58 -6.24 -1.06 7.24
C LEU A 58 -6.37 -1.91 5.98
N VAL A 59 -7.53 -1.87 5.32
CA VAL A 59 -7.77 -2.62 4.07
C VAL A 59 -6.84 -2.13 2.97
N THR A 60 -6.74 -0.81 2.77
CA THR A 60 -5.91 -0.27 1.69
C THR A 60 -4.42 -0.53 1.93
N ASN A 61 -3.94 -0.40 3.17
CA ASN A 61 -2.57 -0.74 3.54
C ASN A 61 -2.28 -2.24 3.34
N THR A 62 -3.24 -3.12 3.66
CA THR A 62 -3.10 -4.56 3.46
C THR A 62 -2.94 -4.88 1.97
N VAL A 63 -3.79 -4.33 1.11
CA VAL A 63 -3.71 -4.54 -0.35
C VAL A 63 -2.38 -4.02 -0.91
N ALA A 64 -1.96 -2.82 -0.51
CA ALA A 64 -0.70 -2.23 -0.94
C ALA A 64 0.51 -3.09 -0.52
N THR A 65 0.51 -3.57 0.73
CA THR A 65 1.57 -4.45 1.25
C THR A 65 1.61 -5.78 0.50
N LEU A 66 0.45 -6.41 0.27
CA LEU A 66 0.36 -7.66 -0.51
C LEU A 66 0.89 -7.49 -1.94
N ARG A 67 0.63 -6.34 -2.57
CA ARG A 67 1.18 -6.01 -3.88
C ARG A 67 2.70 -5.89 -3.85
N LEU A 68 3.26 -5.16 -2.89
CA LEU A 68 4.71 -5.02 -2.73
C LEU A 68 5.39 -6.37 -2.48
N VAL A 69 4.78 -7.23 -1.64
CA VAL A 69 5.27 -8.58 -1.39
C VAL A 69 5.21 -9.44 -2.65
N ALA A 70 4.13 -9.35 -3.44
CA ALA A 70 4.03 -10.05 -4.72
C ALA A 70 5.10 -9.56 -5.70
N GLU A 71 5.35 -8.25 -5.77
CA GLU A 71 6.41 -7.67 -6.60
C GLU A 71 7.79 -8.16 -6.17
N MET A 72 8.07 -8.20 -4.86
CA MET A 72 9.30 -8.73 -4.28
C MET A 72 9.55 -10.20 -4.67
N ILE A 73 8.51 -11.03 -4.61
CA ILE A 73 8.58 -12.44 -5.03
C ILE A 73 8.81 -12.56 -6.55
N ASN A 74 8.20 -11.69 -7.35
CA ASN A 74 8.28 -11.73 -8.81
C ASN A 74 9.57 -11.09 -9.38
N SER A 75 10.17 -10.11 -8.71
CA SER A 75 11.42 -9.45 -9.17
C SER A 75 12.61 -10.40 -9.20
N GLU A 76 12.60 -11.47 -8.39
CA GLU A 76 13.62 -12.53 -8.44
C GLU A 76 13.37 -13.60 -9.52
N GLY A 77 12.33 -13.41 -10.35
CA GLY A 77 11.96 -14.29 -11.47
C GLY A 77 12.59 -13.93 -12.81
N ASN A 78 13.26 -12.77 -12.94
CA ASN A 78 13.84 -12.31 -14.20
C ASN A 78 15.37 -12.19 -14.15
N PRO A 79 16.14 -13.27 -14.42
CA PRO A 79 17.62 -13.24 -14.46
C PRO A 79 18.17 -12.61 -15.77
N GLY A 80 17.47 -11.64 -16.36
CA GLY A 80 17.62 -11.31 -17.79
C GLY A 80 18.02 -9.89 -18.17
N ASN A 81 18.55 -9.06 -17.27
CA ASN A 81 19.01 -7.72 -17.66
C ASN A 81 20.27 -7.27 -16.92
N SER A 82 21.31 -8.10 -16.94
CA SER A 82 22.69 -7.61 -16.79
C SER A 82 23.13 -7.08 -18.15
N GLY A 83 23.45 -5.79 -18.17
CA GLY A 83 23.70 -5.01 -19.38
C GLY A 83 24.66 -5.66 -20.36
N MET A 84 24.25 -5.66 -21.63
CA MET A 84 25.18 -5.46 -22.73
C MET A 84 25.51 -3.97 -22.77
N ASP A 85 26.53 -3.56 -22.02
CA ASP A 85 27.24 -2.30 -22.27
C ASP A 85 28.67 -2.66 -22.69
N HIS A 86 28.92 -2.47 -23.98
CA HIS A 86 30.18 -2.32 -24.74
C HIS A 86 31.43 -3.14 -24.38
#